data_AF-A0A6P0PT16-F1
#
_entry.id   AF-A0A6P0PT16-F1
#
_cell.length_a   1.000
_cell.length_b   1.000
_cell.length_c   1.000
_cell.angle_alpha   90.00
_cell.angle_beta   90.00
_cell.angle_gamma   90.00
#
_symmetry.space_group_name_H-M   'P 1'
#
loop_
_entity.id
_entity.type
_entity.pdbx_description
1 polymer ?
#
loop_
_entity_poly.entity_id
_entity_poly.type
_entity_poly.pdbx_seq_one_letter_code
_entity_poly.pdbx_strand_id
1 'polypeptide(L)'
;KPPAIEKKPFTEFVEQHYVPALKTAFAKQGIDDVDVTFAKQKIPIPSLSQMDDCWQVMGSWQNGQRKFNVYFLDEDIKKQKAFSASANGVNPSTIESFMIDERRVTLDLMVHYTIQRLNAQKWLMWN
;
A
#
# COMPACT_ATOMS: atom_id res chain seq x y z
N LYS A 1 18.49 -12.15 18.09
CA LYS A 1 17.30 -11.77 17.28
C LYS A 1 17.55 -10.33 16.83
N PRO A 2 17.73 -10.05 15.53
CA PRO A 2 17.86 -8.67 15.10
C PRO A 2 16.64 -7.88 15.58
N PRO A 3 16.80 -6.60 15.95
CA PRO A 3 15.67 -5.78 16.39
C PRO A 3 14.58 -5.82 15.32
N ALA A 4 13.34 -5.97 15.77
CA ALA A 4 12.18 -5.94 14.90
C ALA A 4 12.20 -4.61 14.12
N ILE A 5 12.31 -4.69 12.80
CA ILE A 5 12.36 -3.53 11.89
C ILE A 5 11.11 -2.65 12.05
N GLU A 6 10.01 -3.22 12.54
CA GLU A 6 8.75 -2.57 12.88
C GLU A 6 8.84 -1.62 14.09
N LYS A 7 9.98 -1.59 14.80
CA LYS A 7 10.25 -0.60 15.86
C LYS A 7 10.97 0.64 15.36
N LYS A 8 11.40 0.66 14.10
CA LYS A 8 12.00 1.84 13.47
C LYS A 8 10.96 2.96 13.34
N PRO A 9 11.40 4.22 13.17
CA PRO A 9 10.51 5.31 12.80
C PRO A 9 9.64 4.93 11.61
N PHE A 10 8.37 5.32 11.64
CA PHE A 10 7.37 4.94 10.63
C PHE A 10 7.84 5.25 9.20
N THR A 11 8.35 6.46 8.96
CA THR A 11 8.85 6.88 7.65
C THR A 11 10.03 6.03 7.18
N GLU A 12 11.01 5.79 8.07
CA GLU A 12 12.17 4.95 7.77
C GLU A 12 11.76 3.50 7.46
N PHE A 13 10.84 2.95 8.24
CA PHE A 13 10.28 1.61 8.01
C PHE A 13 9.62 1.53 6.63
N VAL A 14 8.77 2.50 6.29
CA VAL A 14 8.04 2.49 5.03
C VAL A 14 8.97 2.65 3.84
N GLU A 15 9.85 3.66 3.86
CA GLU A 15 10.73 3.97 2.73
C GLU A 15 11.82 2.90 2.52
N GLN A 16 12.46 2.42 3.59
CA GLN A 16 13.61 1.53 3.47
C GLN A 16 13.25 0.05 3.47
N HIS A 17 12.10 -0.34 4.04
CA HIS A 17 11.71 -1.74 4.18
C HIS A 17 10.44 -2.06 3.40
N TYR A 18 9.37 -1.31 3.63
CA TYR A 18 8.07 -1.62 3.01
C TYR A 18 8.05 -1.41 1.50
N VAL A 19 8.51 -0.26 1.01
CA VAL A 19 8.54 0.07 -0.42
C VAL A 19 9.42 -0.93 -1.21
N PRO A 20 10.66 -1.26 -0.80
CA PRO A 20 11.46 -2.28 -1.48
C PRO A 20 10.86 -3.68 -1.40
N ALA A 21 10.25 -4.05 -0.27
CA ALA A 21 9.61 -5.35 -0.11
C ALA A 21 8.39 -5.50 -1.03
N LEU A 22 7.59 -4.44 -1.21
CA LEU A 22 6.51 -4.41 -2.20
C LEU A 22 7.06 -4.63 -3.61
N LYS A 23 8.06 -3.84 -4.05
CA LYS A 23 8.67 -4.02 -5.38
C LYS A 23 9.14 -5.45 -5.62
N THR A 24 9.80 -6.04 -4.61
CA THR A 24 10.24 -7.45 -4.66
C THR A 24 9.06 -8.42 -4.76
N ALA A 25 7.97 -8.18 -4.04
CA ALA A 25 6.79 -9.03 -4.10
C ALA A 25 6.06 -8.94 -5.44
N PHE A 26 5.98 -7.76 -6.04
CA PHE A 26 5.46 -7.56 -7.40
C PHE A 26 6.33 -8.26 -8.46
N ALA A 27 7.66 -8.15 -8.36
CA ALA A 27 8.58 -8.88 -9.24
C ALA A 27 8.37 -10.40 -9.15
N LYS A 28 8.10 -10.93 -7.95
CA LYS A 28 7.73 -12.35 -7.76
C LYS A 28 6.40 -12.74 -8.42
N GLN A 29 5.51 -11.78 -8.68
CA GLN A 29 4.28 -11.99 -9.46
C GLN A 29 4.50 -11.79 -10.97
N GLY A 30 5.73 -11.50 -11.41
CA GLY A 30 6.06 -11.22 -12.82
C GLY A 30 5.82 -9.77 -13.25
N ILE A 31 5.77 -8.84 -12.29
CA ILE A 31 5.57 -7.40 -12.54
C ILE A 31 6.81 -6.64 -12.09
N ASP A 32 7.69 -6.34 -13.04
CA ASP A 32 8.93 -5.61 -12.79
C ASP A 32 8.80 -4.09 -13.04
N ASP A 33 7.72 -3.65 -13.69
CA ASP A 33 7.45 -2.25 -14.04
C ASP A 33 6.69 -1.47 -12.95
N VAL A 34 6.62 -2.02 -11.73
CA VAL A 34 5.95 -1.35 -10.63
C VAL A 34 6.77 -0.18 -10.10
N ASP A 35 6.20 1.02 -10.23
CA ASP A 35 6.69 2.18 -9.50
C ASP A 35 5.95 2.30 -8.18
N VAL A 36 6.69 2.50 -7.09
CA VAL A 36 6.12 2.66 -5.75
C VAL A 36 6.73 3.91 -5.14
N THR A 37 5.87 4.84 -4.77
CA THR A 37 6.20 6.14 -4.18
C THR A 37 5.55 6.26 -2.80
N PHE A 38 6.28 6.85 -1.86
CA PHE A 38 5.78 7.18 -0.53
C PHE A 38 5.78 8.70 -0.34
N ALA A 39 4.62 9.26 -0.02
CA ALA A 39 4.48 10.71 0.17
C ALA A 39 3.31 11.03 1.10
N LYS A 40 3.39 12.19 1.75
CA LYS A 40 2.29 12.77 2.53
C LYS A 40 1.46 13.68 1.62
N GLN A 41 0.19 13.33 1.41
CA GLN A 41 -0.72 14.11 0.58
C GLN A 41 -2.18 13.82 0.94
N LYS A 42 -3.12 14.58 0.36
CA LYS A 42 -4.55 14.32 0.50
C LYS A 42 -4.97 13.05 -0.20
N ILE A 43 -5.99 12.39 0.33
CA ILE A 43 -6.58 11.21 -0.28
C ILE A 43 -7.17 11.63 -1.64
N PRO A 44 -6.78 11.01 -2.77
CA PRO A 44 -7.23 11.39 -4.11
C PRO A 44 -8.65 10.89 -4.41
N ILE A 45 -9.54 10.94 -3.42
CA ILE A 45 -10.93 10.52 -3.50
C ILE A 45 -11.79 11.74 -3.13
N PRO A 46 -12.64 12.25 -4.05
CA PRO A 46 -13.39 13.49 -3.83
C PRO A 46 -14.23 13.49 -2.54
N SER A 47 -14.82 12.34 -2.17
CA SER A 47 -15.62 12.16 -0.95
C SER A 47 -14.80 12.29 0.34
N LEU A 48 -13.47 12.15 0.27
CA LEU A 48 -12.55 12.25 1.41
C LEU A 48 -11.64 13.48 1.31
N SER A 49 -11.93 14.42 0.41
CA SER A 49 -11.16 15.66 0.20
C SER A 49 -11.05 16.56 1.45
N GLN A 50 -11.96 16.37 2.41
CA GLN A 50 -11.98 17.07 3.69
C GLN A 50 -11.08 16.43 4.76
N MET A 51 -10.55 15.21 4.52
CA MET A 51 -9.57 14.62 5.43
C MET A 51 -8.22 15.35 5.31
N ASP A 52 -7.53 15.40 6.44
CA ASP A 52 -6.17 15.94 6.52
C ASP A 52 -5.19 15.12 5.68
N ASP A 53 -4.04 15.73 5.39
CA ASP A 53 -2.96 15.08 4.66
C ASP A 53 -2.44 13.88 5.45
N CYS A 54 -2.51 12.70 4.84
CA CYS A 54 -2.05 11.45 5.43
C CYS A 54 -0.86 10.89 4.65
N TRP A 55 -0.08 10.01 5.29
CA TRP A 55 0.98 9.31 4.59
C TRP A 55 0.40 8.22 3.69
N GLN A 56 0.87 8.18 2.44
CA GLN A 56 0.36 7.27 1.44
C GLN A 56 1.50 6.54 0.74
N VAL A 57 1.36 5.23 0.61
CA VAL A 57 2.19 4.41 -0.28
C VAL A 57 1.37 4.16 -1.53
N MET A 58 1.81 4.76 -2.63
CA MET A 58 1.16 4.67 -3.93
C MET A 58 2.01 3.79 -4.81
N GLY A 59 1.43 2.76 -5.40
CA GLY A 59 2.10 2.02 -6.46
C GLY A 59 1.30 2.07 -7.76
N SER A 60 2.02 2.08 -8.87
CA SER A 60 1.45 2.07 -10.20
C SER A 60 2.26 1.18 -11.14
N TRP A 61 1.58 0.45 -12.01
CA TRP A 61 2.21 -0.44 -12.99
C TRP A 61 1.34 -0.55 -14.24
N GLN A 62 1.84 -1.24 -15.27
CA GLN A 62 1.27 -1.26 -16.61
C GLN A 62 1.10 0.15 -17.18
N ASN A 63 2.16 0.96 -17.17
CA ASN A 63 2.13 2.35 -17.64
C ASN A 63 1.04 3.20 -16.94
N GLY A 64 0.85 2.98 -15.63
CA GLY A 64 -0.14 3.67 -14.82
C GLY A 64 -1.58 3.20 -15.01
N GLN A 65 -1.83 2.13 -15.77
CA GLN A 65 -3.17 1.53 -15.93
C GLN A 65 -3.68 0.99 -14.61
N ARG A 66 -2.81 0.45 -13.76
CA ARG A 66 -3.19 -0.10 -12.46
C ARG A 66 -2.48 0.66 -11.37
N LYS A 67 -3.25 1.05 -10.36
CA LYS A 67 -2.78 1.84 -9.23
C LYS A 67 -3.31 1.25 -7.93
N PHE A 68 -2.54 1.37 -6.88
CA PHE A 68 -2.95 1.03 -5.53
C PHE A 68 -2.43 2.06 -4.55
N ASN A 69 -3.20 2.34 -3.51
CA ASN A 69 -2.81 3.24 -2.44
C ASN A 69 -3.04 2.55 -1.10
N VAL A 70 -2.02 2.59 -0.23
CA VAL A 70 -2.15 2.26 1.19
C VAL A 70 -2.06 3.56 1.96
N TYR A 71 -3.11 3.87 2.71
CA TYR A 71 -3.23 5.09 3.50
C TYR A 71 -2.92 4.80 4.96
N PHE A 72 -2.09 5.65 5.56
CA PHE A 72 -1.76 5.63 6.98
C PHE A 72 -2.30 6.92 7.60
N LEU A 73 -3.42 6.81 8.31
CA LEU A 73 -4.08 7.97 8.94
C LEU A 73 -3.23 8.55 10.08
N ASP A 74 -2.38 7.71 10.67
CA ASP A 74 -1.39 8.09 11.65
C ASP A 74 0.00 7.67 11.18
N GLU A 75 1.03 8.30 11.72
CA GLU A 75 2.45 7.93 11.54
C GLU A 75 2.81 6.65 12.33
N ASP A 76 1.94 5.65 12.29
CA ASP A 76 2.11 4.36 12.97
C ASP A 76 1.47 3.22 12.15
N ILE A 77 2.29 2.23 11.80
CA ILE A 77 1.84 1.04 11.06
C ILE A 77 0.82 0.20 11.82
N LYS A 78 0.68 0.34 13.14
CA LYS A 78 -0.27 -0.41 13.97
C LYS A 78 -1.64 0.23 14.05
N LYS A 79 -1.73 1.52 13.73
CA LYS A 79 -2.98 2.29 13.78
C LYS A 79 -3.83 2.05 12.53
N GLN A 80 -4.87 2.86 12.38
CA GLN A 80 -5.82 2.72 11.29
C GLN A 80 -5.14 2.91 9.94
N LYS A 81 -5.34 1.92 9.09
CA LYS A 81 -4.85 1.89 7.72
C LYS A 81 -6.03 1.67 6.81
N ALA A 82 -5.94 2.24 5.63
CA ALA A 82 -6.92 2.04 4.59
C ALA A 82 -6.23 1.66 3.29
N PHE A 83 -6.99 1.06 2.39
CA PHE A 83 -6.52 0.59 1.10
C PHE A 83 -7.47 1.04 0.02
N SER A 84 -6.92 1.41 -1.13
CA SER A 84 -7.69 1.57 -2.35
C SER A 84 -6.90 1.03 -3.52
N ALA A 85 -7.63 0.64 -4.56
CA ALA A 85 -7.06 0.17 -5.80
C ALA A 85 -7.91 0.68 -6.96
N SER A 86 -7.27 1.04 -8.06
CA SER A 86 -7.96 1.43 -9.30
C SER A 86 -7.27 0.85 -10.53
N ALA A 87 -8.08 0.59 -11.56
CA ALA A 87 -7.64 0.11 -12.88
C ALA A 87 -8.00 1.13 -13.97
N ASN A 88 -7.50 0.93 -15.19
CA ASN A 88 -7.73 1.80 -16.35
C ASN A 88 -7.24 3.25 -16.15
N GLY A 89 -6.24 3.46 -15.28
CA GLY A 89 -5.62 4.77 -15.05
C GLY A 89 -6.46 5.78 -14.27
N VAL A 90 -7.69 5.43 -13.87
CA VAL A 90 -8.57 6.33 -13.13
C VAL A 90 -8.17 6.44 -11.66
N ASN A 91 -8.61 7.49 -10.99
CA ASN A 91 -8.43 7.63 -9.55
C ASN A 91 -9.32 6.63 -8.80
N PRO A 92 -8.88 6.13 -7.64
CA PRO A 92 -9.74 5.31 -6.79
C PRO A 92 -10.98 6.11 -6.38
N SER A 93 -12.13 5.43 -6.36
CA SER A 93 -13.40 6.01 -5.92
C SER A 93 -13.83 5.53 -4.54
N THR A 94 -13.24 4.43 -4.08
CA THR A 94 -13.58 3.76 -2.82
C THR A 94 -12.33 3.53 -1.98
N ILE A 95 -12.54 3.53 -0.66
CA ILE A 95 -11.52 3.19 0.31
C ILE A 95 -12.05 2.02 1.15
N GLU A 96 -11.18 1.09 1.46
CA GLU A 96 -11.47 -0.09 2.26
C GLU A 96 -10.59 -0.10 3.50
N SER A 97 -11.09 -0.66 4.60
CA SER A 97 -10.28 -0.87 5.80
C SER A 97 -9.15 -1.87 5.51
N PHE A 98 -7.92 -1.60 5.97
CA PHE A 98 -6.75 -2.45 5.72
C PHE A 98 -6.17 -3.03 7.02
N MET A 99 -6.12 -4.37 7.11
CA MET A 99 -5.57 -5.11 8.26
C MET A 99 -6.17 -4.70 9.63
N ILE A 100 -7.49 -4.50 9.70
CA ILE A 100 -8.17 -4.11 10.94
C ILE A 100 -8.27 -5.24 11.97
N ASP A 101 -8.33 -6.48 11.52
CA ASP A 101 -8.44 -7.66 12.38
C ASP A 101 -7.08 -8.12 12.92
N GLU A 102 -5.99 -7.56 12.38
CA GLU A 102 -4.65 -8.03 12.69
C GLU A 102 -4.10 -7.44 13.99
N ARG A 103 -3.94 -8.30 15.00
CA ARG A 103 -3.36 -7.93 16.31
C ARG A 103 -1.87 -7.60 16.22
N ARG A 104 -1.18 -8.06 15.16
CA ARG A 104 0.24 -7.80 14.91
C ARG A 104 0.42 -7.36 13.48
N VAL A 105 1.15 -6.27 13.30
CA VAL A 105 1.54 -5.78 11.97
C VAL A 105 3.03 -6.03 11.80
N THR A 106 3.38 -6.83 10.79
CA THR A 106 4.77 -7.10 10.38
C THR A 106 4.96 -6.73 8.93
N LEU A 107 6.21 -6.50 8.51
CA LEU A 107 6.54 -6.17 7.11
C LEU A 107 5.94 -7.19 6.13
N ASP A 108 6.21 -8.47 6.37
CA ASP A 108 5.78 -9.56 5.50
C ASP A 108 4.25 -9.63 5.40
N LEU A 109 3.55 -9.43 6.53
CA LEU A 109 2.09 -9.44 6.57
C LEU A 109 1.49 -8.27 5.78
N MET A 110 2.05 -7.07 5.92
CA MET A 110 1.59 -5.92 5.13
C MET A 110 1.73 -6.17 3.64
N VAL A 111 2.90 -6.65 3.22
CA VAL A 111 3.16 -7.00 1.81
C VAL A 111 2.21 -8.09 1.33
N HIS A 112 2.03 -9.16 2.12
CA HIS A 112 1.13 -10.26 1.80
C HIS A 112 -0.30 -9.79 1.59
N TYR A 113 -0.85 -9.00 2.52
CA TYR A 113 -2.22 -8.47 2.42
C TYR A 113 -2.38 -7.52 1.24
N THR A 114 -1.38 -6.69 0.93
CA THR A 114 -1.42 -5.83 -0.27
C THR A 114 -1.49 -6.68 -1.54
N ILE A 115 -0.60 -7.65 -1.70
CA ILE A 115 -0.60 -8.55 -2.87
C ILE A 115 -1.90 -9.37 -2.93
N GLN A 116 -2.40 -9.86 -1.80
CA GLN A 116 -3.65 -10.61 -1.73
C GLN A 116 -4.85 -9.77 -2.19
N ARG A 117 -4.94 -8.50 -1.79
CA ARG A 117 -6.02 -7.60 -2.24
C ARG A 117 -5.95 -7.32 -3.73
N LEU A 118 -4.75 -7.10 -4.25
CA LEU A 118 -4.55 -6.90 -5.69
C LEU A 118 -4.86 -8.17 -6.51
N ASN A 119 -4.55 -9.34 -5.96
CA ASN A 119 -4.97 -10.63 -6.50
C ASN A 119 -6.51 -10.79 -6.49
N ALA A 120 -7.18 -10.37 -5.41
CA ALA A 120 -8.64 -10.44 -5.30
C ALA A 120 -9.37 -9.59 -6.36
N GLN A 121 -8.74 -8.50 -6.82
CA GLN A 121 -9.23 -7.70 -7.95
C GLN A 121 -9.03 -8.38 -9.32
N LYS A 122 -8.46 -9.60 -9.37
CA LYS A 122 -8.03 -10.33 -10.58
C LYS A 122 -6.99 -9.58 -11.40
N TRP A 123 -6.16 -8.77 -10.76
CA TRP A 123 -5.15 -7.99 -11.48
C TRP A 123 -3.82 -8.73 -11.58
N LEU A 124 -3.42 -9.45 -10.54
CA LEU A 124 -2.11 -10.09 -10.50
C LEU A 124 -2.10 -11.50 -11.10
N MET A 125 -3.21 -12.24 -11.04
CA MET A 125 -3.33 -13.58 -11.64
C MET A 125 -4.30 -13.54 -12.84
N TRP A 126 -3.75 -13.73 -14.04
CA TRP A 126 -4.51 -14.35 -15.13
C TRP A 126 -4.39 -15.87 -14.93
N ASN A 127 -5.48 -16.51 -14.51
CA ASN A 127 -5.68 -17.94 -14.72
C ASN A 127 -7.12 -18.15 -15.17
#